data_AF-A0A8C0KL60-F1
#
_entry.id   AF-A0A8C0KL60-F1
#
_cell.length_a   1.000
_cell.length_b   1.000
_cell.length_c   1.000
_cell.angle_alpha   90.00
_cell.angle_beta   90.00
_cell.angle_gamma   90.00
#
_symmetry.space_group_name_H-M   'P 1'
#
loop_
_entity.id
_entity.type
_entity.pdbx_description
1 polymer ?
#
loop_
_entity_poly.entity_id
_entity_poly.type
_entity_poly.pdbx_seq_one_letter_code
_entity_poly.pdbx_strand_id
1 'polypeptide(L)'
;MCFTPVHQIVLYVVDTRVITPGPAYSGREIIYPSGSLLFQNITLNDTGSYILQIINRKFETALVRGQLRVFPELHKPSITSNNSSPVENADSVVLMCEAQTQSTSCLWSVNSKSLPDSPRLELSLDNRTLTVHGVTRNDTGPYECETRNPVSADHSDPFTLNVLYSSYHQGANLSLSCRTASNPPAQYSWLINGRPQPSTQELFIPNITANDIKAITVSGKCIPGASAVSTVVRVCLPFREEPRSSFPFATKAQICP
;
A
#
# COMPACT_ATOMS: atom_id res chain seq x y z
N MET A 1 -10.09 38.95 -20.82
CA MET A 1 -8.72 39.06 -20.24
C MET A 1 -8.88 39.10 -18.73
N CYS A 2 -8.46 38.05 -18.01
CA CYS A 2 -8.46 38.08 -16.54
C CYS A 2 -7.29 38.97 -16.09
N PHE A 3 -7.60 40.17 -15.59
CA PHE A 3 -6.64 40.95 -14.81
C PHE A 3 -6.43 40.20 -13.50
N THR A 4 -5.31 39.50 -13.35
CA THR A 4 -4.84 39.09 -12.01
C THR A 4 -4.73 40.36 -11.16
N PRO A 5 -5.34 40.42 -9.96
CA PRO A 5 -5.24 41.61 -9.13
C PRO A 5 -3.77 41.92 -8.88
N VAL A 6 -3.40 43.19 -9.03
CA VAL A 6 -2.03 43.66 -8.78
C VAL A 6 -1.83 43.64 -7.26
N HIS A 7 -1.17 42.60 -6.75
CA HIS A 7 -0.86 42.50 -5.32
C HIS A 7 0.45 43.26 -5.04
N GLN A 8 0.38 44.59 -5.13
CA GLN A 8 1.47 45.42 -4.65
C GLN A 8 1.60 45.24 -3.14
N ILE A 9 2.74 44.72 -2.70
CA ILE A 9 2.96 44.39 -1.29
C ILE A 9 3.68 45.52 -0.56
N VAL A 10 4.62 46.19 -1.22
CA VAL A 10 5.33 47.33 -0.64
C VAL A 10 5.87 48.28 -1.71
N LEU A 11 6.05 49.53 -1.26
CA LEU A 11 6.90 50.54 -1.87
C LEU A 11 8.15 50.77 -1.01
N TYR A 12 9.35 50.65 -1.60
CA TYR A 12 10.63 50.91 -0.94
C TYR A 12 11.36 52.08 -1.59
N VAL A 13 11.74 53.07 -0.79
CA VAL A 13 12.53 54.24 -1.23
C VAL A 13 13.98 54.04 -0.81
N VAL A 14 14.87 53.83 -1.78
CA VAL A 14 16.28 53.46 -1.54
C VAL A 14 17.07 54.57 -0.84
N ASP A 15 16.75 55.83 -1.15
CA ASP A 15 17.48 56.99 -0.64
C ASP A 15 17.26 57.21 0.86
N THR A 16 15.99 57.27 1.28
CA THR A 16 15.59 57.49 2.68
C THR A 16 15.41 56.21 3.48
N ARG A 17 15.50 55.04 2.84
CA ARG A 17 15.21 53.71 3.41
C ARG A 17 13.79 53.59 4.00
N VAL A 18 12.85 54.36 3.46
CA VAL A 18 11.45 54.33 3.88
C VAL A 18 10.73 53.16 3.20
N ILE A 19 9.94 52.44 3.99
CA ILE A 19 9.11 51.32 3.54
C ILE A 19 7.65 51.70 3.75
N THR A 20 6.86 51.65 2.68
CA THR A 20 5.42 51.94 2.72
C THR A 20 4.63 50.68 2.36
N PRO A 21 3.77 50.17 3.26
CA PRO A 21 2.87 49.05 3.00
C PRO A 21 1.98 49.26 1.77
N GLY A 22 1.84 48.23 0.95
CA GLY A 22 0.90 48.18 -0.17
C GLY A 22 -0.43 47.52 0.19
N PRO A 23 -1.40 47.47 -0.74
CA PRO A 23 -2.72 46.87 -0.50
C PRO A 23 -2.67 45.36 -0.23
N ALA A 24 -1.63 44.65 -0.68
CA ALA A 24 -1.44 43.23 -0.40
C ALA A 24 -0.69 42.94 0.91
N TYR A 25 -0.27 43.98 1.64
CA TYR A 25 0.39 43.82 2.93
C TYR A 25 -0.60 43.30 3.97
N SER A 26 -0.29 42.15 4.57
CA SER A 26 -1.16 41.52 5.57
C SER A 26 -0.73 41.81 7.01
N GLY A 27 0.40 42.50 7.20
CA GLY A 27 0.99 42.72 8.52
C GLY A 27 1.92 41.60 8.98
N ARG A 28 2.05 40.54 8.18
CA ARG A 28 2.93 39.39 8.44
C ARG A 28 4.23 39.46 7.65
N GLU A 29 4.39 40.48 6.83
CA GLU A 29 5.57 40.65 5.98
C GLU A 29 6.55 41.64 6.58
N ILE A 30 7.85 41.31 6.55
CA ILE A 30 8.93 42.17 7.03
C ILE A 30 9.86 42.45 5.86
N ILE A 31 10.15 43.73 5.61
CA ILE A 31 11.12 44.15 4.62
C ILE A 31 12.37 44.66 5.29
N TYR A 32 13.48 44.08 4.88
CA TYR A 32 14.79 44.49 5.34
C TYR A 32 15.35 45.58 4.43
N PRO A 33 16.19 46.50 4.95
CA PRO A 33 16.87 47.52 4.13
C PRO A 33 17.73 46.94 2.99
N SER A 34 18.07 45.64 3.05
CA SER A 34 18.70 44.88 1.98
C SER A 34 17.80 44.65 0.75
N GLY A 35 16.50 44.96 0.85
CA GLY A 35 15.49 44.63 -0.16
C GLY A 35 14.92 43.23 -0.05
N SER A 36 15.28 42.46 0.99
CA SER A 36 14.73 41.13 1.26
C SER A 36 13.35 41.24 1.92
N LEU A 37 12.42 40.41 1.47
CA LEU A 37 11.04 40.32 1.97
C LEU A 37 10.86 38.97 2.68
N LEU A 38 10.53 39.01 3.97
CA LEU A 38 10.21 37.84 4.78
C LEU A 38 8.70 37.78 4.99
N PHE A 39 8.09 36.63 4.70
CA PHE A 39 6.72 36.33 5.10
C PHE A 39 6.74 35.50 6.39
N GLN A 40 5.95 35.89 7.38
CA GLN A 40 5.77 35.14 8.62
C GLN A 40 4.42 34.41 8.60
N ASN A 41 4.35 33.25 9.27
CA ASN A 41 3.13 32.45 9.40
C ASN A 41 2.40 32.27 8.06
N ILE A 42 3.15 31.72 7.09
CA ILE A 42 2.68 31.49 5.72
C ILE A 42 1.54 30.47 5.72
N THR A 43 0.53 30.72 4.90
CA THR A 43 -0.63 29.86 4.63
C THR A 43 -0.74 29.58 3.14
N LEU A 44 -1.55 28.59 2.75
CA LEU A 44 -1.78 28.28 1.33
C LEU A 44 -2.34 29.48 0.53
N ASN A 45 -3.09 30.37 1.20
CA ASN A 45 -3.66 31.58 0.62
C ASN A 45 -2.62 32.65 0.26
N ASP A 46 -1.38 32.51 0.75
CA ASP A 46 -0.27 33.40 0.41
C ASP A 46 0.38 33.01 -0.94
N THR A 47 -0.12 31.98 -1.62
CA THR A 47 0.31 31.66 -2.98
C THR A 47 -0.18 32.74 -3.95
N GLY A 48 0.75 33.38 -4.64
CA GLY A 48 0.40 34.48 -5.53
C GLY A 48 1.60 35.12 -6.23
N SER A 49 1.30 36.09 -7.09
CA SER A 49 2.29 36.98 -7.69
C SER A 49 2.24 38.33 -6.98
N TYR A 50 3.35 38.70 -6.37
CA TYR A 50 3.51 39.94 -5.61
C TYR A 50 4.34 40.95 -6.40
N ILE A 51 4.06 42.23 -6.20
CA ILE A 51 4.82 43.32 -6.80
C ILE A 51 5.46 44.17 -5.70
N LEU A 52 6.77 44.34 -5.80
CA LEU A 52 7.55 45.29 -5.03
C LEU A 52 7.83 46.51 -5.91
N GLN A 53 7.41 47.69 -5.44
CA GLN A 53 7.74 48.95 -6.10
C GLN A 53 8.98 49.54 -5.44
N ILE A 54 9.97 49.94 -6.23
CA ILE A 54 11.23 50.50 -5.75
C ILE A 54 11.43 51.87 -6.38
N ILE A 55 11.69 52.88 -5.55
CA ILE A 55 12.12 54.21 -6.00
C ILE A 55 13.61 54.33 -5.76
N ASN A 56 14.39 54.47 -6.84
CA ASN A 56 15.84 54.60 -6.76
C ASN A 56 16.28 56.04 -6.42
N ARG A 57 17.60 56.26 -6.25
CA ARG A 57 18.16 57.59 -5.93
C ARG A 57 17.97 58.64 -7.03
N LYS A 58 17.62 58.23 -8.25
CA LYS A 58 17.31 59.11 -9.37
C LYS A 58 15.80 59.41 -9.48
N PHE A 59 15.00 59.00 -8.49
CA PHE A 59 13.54 59.06 -8.48
C PHE A 59 12.86 58.24 -9.60
N GLU A 60 13.57 57.25 -10.16
CA GLU A 60 12.99 56.32 -11.13
C GLU A 60 12.27 55.19 -10.39
N THR A 61 11.10 54.81 -10.90
CA THR A 61 10.30 53.72 -10.35
C THR A 61 10.60 52.40 -11.07
N ALA A 62 10.95 51.37 -10.33
CA ALA A 62 11.06 50.00 -10.80
C ALA A 62 9.98 49.12 -10.15
N LEU A 63 9.38 48.23 -10.94
CA LEU A 63 8.43 47.23 -10.45
C LEU A 63 9.07 45.85 -10.55
N VAL A 64 9.26 45.18 -9.42
CA VAL A 64 9.80 43.84 -9.33
C VAL A 64 8.65 42.88 -9.03
N ARG A 65 8.49 41.84 -9.86
CA ARG A 65 7.52 40.78 -9.64
C ARG A 65 8.19 39.58 -8.99
N GLY A 66 7.61 39.09 -7.90
CA GLY A 66 7.99 37.84 -7.25
C GLY A 66 6.80 36.87 -7.21
N GLN A 67 7.05 35.59 -7.42
CA GLN A 67 6.03 34.55 -7.27
C GLN A 67 6.30 33.74 -6.01
N LEU A 68 5.32 33.67 -5.12
CA LEU A 68 5.33 32.79 -3.96
C LEU A 68 4.40 31.62 -4.23
N ARG A 69 4.90 30.40 -4.04
CA ARG A 69 4.09 29.18 -4.06
C ARG A 69 4.26 28.47 -2.74
N VAL A 70 3.15 28.22 -2.08
CA VAL A 70 3.10 27.55 -0.78
C VAL A 70 2.53 26.16 -1.00
N PHE A 71 3.18 25.15 -0.45
CA PHE A 71 2.73 23.77 -0.50
C PHE A 71 2.37 23.28 0.89
N PRO A 72 1.33 22.43 1.01
CA PRO A 72 0.99 21.83 2.30
C PRO A 72 2.07 20.86 2.74
N GLU A 73 2.26 20.74 4.05
CA GLU A 73 3.07 19.67 4.62
C GLU A 73 2.44 18.32 4.30
N LEU A 74 3.26 17.39 3.80
CA LEU A 74 2.79 16.04 3.49
C LEU A 74 2.87 15.20 4.76
N HIS A 75 1.80 14.46 5.01
CA HIS A 75 1.76 13.47 6.07
C HIS A 75 2.04 12.10 5.48
N LYS A 76 2.54 11.21 6.33
CA LYS A 76 2.83 9.82 5.98
C LYS A 76 1.62 9.13 5.34
N PRO A 77 1.72 8.69 4.08
CA PRO A 77 0.64 7.96 3.44
C PRO A 77 0.52 6.54 3.99
N SER A 78 -0.61 5.89 3.75
CA SER A 78 -0.82 4.47 4.07
C SER A 78 -1.27 3.67 2.86
N ILE A 79 -1.01 2.37 2.83
CA ILE A 79 -1.44 1.50 1.74
C ILE A 79 -2.56 0.60 2.24
N THR A 80 -3.65 0.54 1.49
CA THR A 80 -4.76 -0.40 1.70
C THR A 80 -4.87 -1.37 0.52
N SER A 81 -5.42 -2.55 0.76
CA SER A 81 -5.59 -3.59 -0.24
C SER A 81 -7.02 -4.13 -0.21
N ASN A 82 -7.59 -4.41 -1.39
CA ASN A 82 -8.91 -5.03 -1.52
C ASN A 82 -8.92 -6.53 -1.18
N ASN A 83 -7.76 -7.20 -1.22
CA ASN A 83 -7.62 -8.63 -1.01
C ASN A 83 -6.32 -8.92 -0.27
N SER A 84 -6.43 -9.31 1.01
CA SER A 84 -5.30 -9.60 1.88
C SER A 84 -4.68 -10.98 1.64
N SER A 85 -5.28 -11.83 0.83
CA SER A 85 -4.82 -13.21 0.61
C SER A 85 -5.17 -13.70 -0.81
N PRO A 86 -4.61 -13.06 -1.84
CA PRO A 86 -4.94 -13.36 -3.23
C PRO A 86 -4.33 -14.68 -3.68
N VAL A 87 -5.05 -15.43 -4.51
CA VAL A 87 -4.63 -16.73 -5.04
C VAL A 87 -3.96 -16.58 -6.40
N GLU A 88 -2.79 -17.22 -6.56
CA GLU A 88 -1.99 -17.22 -7.79
C GLU A 88 -2.82 -17.62 -9.02
N ASN A 89 -2.71 -16.81 -10.09
CA ASN A 89 -3.40 -16.96 -11.38
C ASN A 89 -4.95 -16.95 -11.33
N ALA A 90 -5.55 -16.64 -10.19
CA ALA A 90 -7.00 -16.55 -10.03
C ALA A 90 -7.45 -15.13 -9.73
N ASP A 91 -6.74 -14.44 -8.86
CA ASP A 91 -7.15 -13.13 -8.36
C ASP A 91 -6.33 -11.99 -8.99
N SER A 92 -6.94 -10.82 -9.02
CA SER A 92 -6.28 -9.53 -9.21
C SER A 92 -6.38 -8.73 -7.92
N VAL A 93 -5.34 -7.94 -7.62
CA VAL A 93 -5.27 -7.14 -6.40
C VAL A 93 -5.23 -5.67 -6.74
N VAL A 94 -5.94 -4.88 -5.95
CA VAL A 94 -5.95 -3.43 -6.02
C VAL A 94 -5.32 -2.90 -4.74
N LEU A 95 -4.18 -2.22 -4.88
CA LEU A 95 -3.51 -1.49 -3.82
C LEU A 95 -3.82 0.00 -3.97
N MET A 96 -4.22 0.64 -2.87
CA MET A 96 -4.58 2.06 -2.85
C MET A 96 -3.68 2.80 -1.87
N CYS A 97 -3.05 3.88 -2.34
CA CYS A 97 -2.26 4.78 -1.51
C CYS A 97 -3.18 5.88 -0.95
N GLU A 98 -3.46 5.81 0.35
CA GLU A 98 -4.26 6.76 1.08
C GLU A 98 -3.39 7.92 1.58
N ALA A 99 -3.46 9.03 0.85
CA ALA A 99 -2.82 10.30 1.20
C ALA A 99 -3.88 11.35 1.57
N GLN A 100 -3.57 12.20 2.55
CA GLN A 100 -4.52 13.17 3.10
C GLN A 100 -4.97 14.23 2.08
N THR A 101 -4.07 14.63 1.17
CA THR A 101 -4.34 15.67 0.17
C THR A 101 -4.69 15.04 -1.17
N GLN A 102 -5.88 15.32 -1.72
CA GLN A 102 -6.36 14.74 -2.98
C GLN A 102 -5.55 15.12 -4.22
N SER A 103 -4.79 16.23 -4.17
CA SER A 103 -4.02 16.74 -5.30
C SER A 103 -2.58 16.23 -5.37
N THR A 104 -2.17 15.33 -4.48
CA THR A 104 -0.81 14.78 -4.48
C THR A 104 -0.75 13.53 -5.34
N SER A 105 0.19 13.51 -6.29
CA SER A 105 0.54 12.32 -7.08
C SER A 105 1.34 11.35 -6.22
N CYS A 106 1.06 10.05 -6.34
CA CYS A 106 1.81 9.00 -5.67
C CYS A 106 2.80 8.34 -6.63
N LEU A 107 3.96 7.94 -6.10
CA LEU A 107 4.94 7.14 -6.80
C LEU A 107 5.01 5.77 -6.13
N TRP A 108 4.83 4.71 -6.90
CA TRP A 108 4.84 3.34 -6.38
C TRP A 108 6.20 2.69 -6.55
N SER A 109 6.56 1.90 -5.56
CA SER A 109 7.77 1.09 -5.55
C SER A 109 7.50 -0.28 -4.96
N VAL A 110 8.25 -1.27 -5.40
CA VAL A 110 8.25 -2.64 -4.89
C VAL A 110 9.70 -3.05 -4.64
N ASN A 111 9.98 -3.63 -3.47
CA ASN A 111 11.35 -3.93 -3.03
C ASN A 111 12.29 -2.70 -3.11
N SER A 112 11.77 -1.53 -2.72
CA SER A 112 12.47 -0.23 -2.77
C SER A 112 12.99 0.17 -4.17
N LYS A 113 12.38 -0.36 -5.23
CA LYS A 113 12.64 -0.01 -6.63
C LYS A 113 11.36 0.42 -7.31
N SER A 114 11.46 1.25 -8.35
CA SER A 114 10.30 1.59 -9.19
C SER A 114 9.62 0.33 -9.70
N LEU A 115 8.30 0.40 -9.88
CA LEU A 115 7.54 -0.72 -10.45
C LEU A 115 8.18 -1.19 -11.77
N PRO A 116 8.27 -2.53 -11.99
CA PRO A 116 8.76 -3.05 -13.25
C PRO A 116 7.78 -2.71 -14.38
N ASP A 117 8.30 -2.50 -15.58
CA ASP A 117 7.47 -2.32 -16.77
C ASP A 117 6.80 -3.65 -17.13
N SER A 118 5.50 -3.75 -16.87
CA SER A 118 4.72 -4.99 -16.99
C SER A 118 3.28 -4.66 -17.37
N PRO A 119 2.70 -5.32 -18.39
CA PRO A 119 1.30 -5.11 -18.75
C PRO A 119 0.31 -5.62 -17.68
N ARG A 120 0.80 -6.37 -16.68
CA ARG A 120 0.00 -6.81 -15.52
C ARG A 120 -0.11 -5.75 -14.44
N LEU A 121 0.74 -4.72 -14.47
CA LEU A 121 0.73 -3.63 -13.50
C LEU A 121 0.08 -2.40 -14.15
N GLU A 122 -1.05 -1.98 -13.61
CA GLU A 122 -1.81 -0.84 -14.12
C GLU A 122 -1.94 0.23 -13.04
N LEU A 123 -1.46 1.44 -13.35
CA LEU A 123 -1.62 2.61 -12.50
C LEU A 123 -2.84 3.42 -12.94
N SER A 124 -3.61 3.92 -11.98
CA SER A 124 -4.67 4.90 -12.24
C SER A 124 -4.11 6.22 -12.79
N LEU A 125 -4.98 7.03 -13.41
CA LEU A 125 -4.62 8.35 -13.96
C LEU A 125 -4.00 9.32 -12.94
N ASP A 126 -4.35 9.17 -11.66
CA ASP A 126 -3.81 9.95 -10.53
C ASP A 126 -2.65 9.24 -9.82
N ASN A 127 -2.22 8.08 -10.31
CA ASN A 127 -1.21 7.18 -9.75
C ASN A 127 -1.48 6.73 -8.31
N ARG A 128 -2.71 6.88 -7.79
CA ARG A 128 -3.05 6.49 -6.41
C ARG A 128 -3.36 5.03 -6.24
N THR A 129 -3.76 4.38 -7.32
CA THR A 129 -4.21 3.00 -7.31
C THR A 129 -3.32 2.19 -8.22
N LEU A 130 -2.75 1.13 -7.68
CA LEU A 130 -2.00 0.12 -8.40
C LEU A 130 -2.84 -1.14 -8.49
N THR A 131 -3.18 -1.54 -9.70
CA THR A 131 -3.84 -2.82 -9.97
C THR A 131 -2.81 -3.82 -10.46
N VAL A 132 -2.75 -4.98 -9.79
CA VAL A 132 -1.92 -6.13 -10.17
C VAL A 132 -2.85 -7.19 -10.74
N HIS A 133 -2.83 -7.34 -12.06
CA HIS A 133 -3.66 -8.30 -12.78
C HIS A 133 -3.03 -9.70 -12.78
N GLY A 134 -3.83 -10.71 -12.42
CA GLY A 134 -3.37 -12.10 -12.41
C GLY A 134 -2.13 -12.26 -11.54
N VAL A 135 -2.31 -12.20 -10.22
CA VAL A 135 -1.19 -12.24 -9.28
C VAL A 135 -0.41 -13.54 -9.39
N THR A 136 0.90 -13.45 -9.21
CA THR A 136 1.84 -14.58 -9.21
C THR A 136 2.72 -14.52 -7.98
N ARG A 137 3.37 -15.64 -7.63
CA ARG A 137 4.34 -15.66 -6.52
C ARG A 137 5.43 -14.59 -6.64
N ASN A 138 5.78 -14.18 -7.86
CA ASN A 138 6.82 -13.17 -8.12
C ASN A 138 6.38 -11.73 -7.80
N ASP A 139 5.07 -11.51 -7.64
CA ASP A 139 4.52 -10.21 -7.22
C ASP A 139 4.50 -10.08 -5.68
N THR A 140 5.00 -11.08 -4.95
CA THR A 140 5.18 -11.02 -3.50
C THR A 140 6.28 -10.02 -3.15
N GLY A 141 6.00 -9.13 -2.21
CA GLY A 141 7.01 -8.22 -1.69
C GLY A 141 6.42 -7.03 -0.96
N PRO A 142 7.29 -6.24 -0.32
CA PRO A 142 6.92 -4.95 0.24
C PRO A 142 6.68 -3.94 -0.91
N TYR A 143 5.47 -3.41 -0.94
CA TYR A 143 5.07 -2.25 -1.73
C TYR A 143 5.14 -1.01 -0.85
N GLU A 144 5.64 0.08 -1.40
CA GLU A 144 5.73 1.38 -0.75
C GLU A 144 5.20 2.44 -1.70
N CYS A 145 4.44 3.40 -1.19
CA CYS A 145 4.01 4.58 -1.94
C CYS A 145 4.66 5.83 -1.37
N GLU A 146 5.22 6.66 -2.25
CA GLU A 146 5.77 7.98 -1.94
C GLU A 146 4.76 9.04 -2.38
N THR A 147 4.44 9.95 -1.48
CA THR A 147 3.77 11.20 -1.81
C THR A 147 4.80 12.30 -1.94
N ARG A 148 4.73 13.10 -3.01
CA ARG A 148 5.71 14.14 -3.30
C ARG A 148 5.04 15.44 -3.71
N ASN A 149 5.55 16.55 -3.19
CA ASN A 149 5.31 17.89 -3.69
C ASN A 149 6.68 18.56 -4.00
N PRO A 150 6.73 19.79 -4.54
CA PRO A 150 8.00 20.44 -4.90
C PRO A 150 8.96 20.72 -3.75
N VAL A 151 8.52 20.65 -2.49
CA VAL A 151 9.31 21.01 -1.30
C VAL A 151 9.51 19.86 -0.31
N SER A 152 8.67 18.83 -0.35
CA SER A 152 8.70 17.70 0.56
C SER A 152 8.26 16.40 -0.13
N ALA A 153 8.75 15.29 0.39
CA ALA A 153 8.31 13.95 0.04
C ALA A 153 8.21 13.10 1.31
N ASP A 154 7.25 12.19 1.36
CA ASP A 154 7.07 11.27 2.47
C ASP A 154 6.60 9.89 1.99
N HIS A 155 6.95 8.84 2.73
CA HIS A 155 6.80 7.44 2.33
C HIS A 155 5.88 6.66 3.28
N SER A 156 5.09 5.74 2.73
CA SER A 156 4.29 4.82 3.53
C SER A 156 5.16 3.83 4.29
N ASP A 157 4.59 3.17 5.30
CA ASP A 157 5.15 1.91 5.77
C ASP A 157 5.09 0.85 4.64
N PRO A 158 6.02 -0.12 4.61
CA PRO A 158 6.02 -1.18 3.62
C PRO A 158 4.82 -2.10 3.81
N PHE A 159 4.01 -2.24 2.76
CA PHE A 159 2.88 -3.17 2.70
C PHE A 159 3.30 -4.46 2.01
N THR A 160 3.35 -5.57 2.74
CA THR A 160 3.77 -6.86 2.15
C THR A 160 2.58 -7.58 1.52
N LEU A 161 2.57 -7.68 0.19
CA LEU A 161 1.61 -8.51 -0.53
C LEU A 161 2.04 -9.97 -0.47
N ASN A 162 1.23 -10.83 0.13
CA ASN A 162 1.48 -12.27 0.23
C ASN A 162 0.56 -13.06 -0.69
N VAL A 163 1.08 -13.55 -1.82
CA VAL A 163 0.29 -14.34 -2.77
C VAL A 163 0.21 -15.78 -2.31
N LEU A 164 -1.01 -16.31 -2.20
CA LEU A 164 -1.28 -17.70 -1.91
C LEU A 164 -1.05 -18.54 -3.17
N TYR A 165 -0.11 -19.47 -3.12
CA TYR A 165 0.13 -20.43 -4.18
C TYR A 165 0.28 -21.83 -3.61
N SER A 166 -0.12 -22.83 -4.39
CA SER A 166 0.07 -24.22 -4.04
C SER A 166 1.12 -24.83 -4.98
N SER A 167 2.24 -25.30 -4.44
CA SER A 167 3.37 -25.88 -5.19
C SER A 167 3.15 -27.33 -5.62
N TYR A 168 1.90 -27.77 -5.80
CA TYR A 168 1.64 -29.17 -6.17
C TYR A 168 1.91 -29.40 -7.65
N HIS A 169 2.79 -30.35 -7.92
CA HIS A 169 2.85 -30.98 -9.22
C HIS A 169 1.56 -31.79 -9.44
N GLN A 170 0.96 -31.68 -10.61
CA GLN A 170 -0.18 -32.51 -11.01
C GLN A 170 0.23 -33.99 -10.86
N GLY A 171 -0.57 -34.77 -10.11
CA GLY A 171 -0.20 -36.16 -9.77
C GLY A 171 0.49 -36.34 -8.40
N ALA A 172 0.64 -35.27 -7.60
CA ALA A 172 1.16 -35.39 -6.24
C ALA A 172 0.17 -36.10 -5.29
N ASN A 173 0.74 -36.81 -4.31
CA ASN A 173 -0.01 -37.54 -3.27
C ASN A 173 -0.09 -36.69 -2.00
N LEU A 174 -1.29 -36.53 -1.43
CA LEU A 174 -1.51 -35.81 -0.17
C LEU A 174 -1.80 -36.80 0.96
N SER A 175 -1.12 -36.61 2.09
CA SER A 175 -1.39 -37.34 3.32
C SER A 175 -1.81 -36.35 4.42
N LEU A 176 -3.05 -36.51 4.87
CA LEU A 176 -3.64 -35.73 5.96
C LEU A 176 -3.67 -36.60 7.22
N SER A 177 -3.15 -36.10 8.33
CA SER A 177 -3.11 -36.85 9.60
C SER A 177 -3.85 -36.12 10.71
N CYS A 178 -4.74 -36.84 11.40
CA CYS A 178 -5.43 -36.35 12.60
C CYS A 178 -4.91 -37.12 13.82
N ARG A 179 -4.47 -36.41 14.85
CA ARG A 179 -3.99 -37.01 16.11
C ARG A 179 -4.70 -36.35 17.29
N THR A 180 -5.33 -37.16 18.12
CA THR A 180 -5.92 -36.71 19.39
C THR A 180 -5.70 -37.76 20.47
N ALA A 181 -5.50 -37.32 21.71
CA ALA A 181 -5.39 -38.20 22.87
C ALA A 181 -6.79 -38.37 23.48
N SER A 182 -7.35 -39.58 23.42
CA SER A 182 -8.68 -39.89 23.96
C SER A 182 -8.68 -41.28 24.60
N ASN A 183 -9.43 -41.42 25.70
CA ASN A 183 -9.76 -42.68 26.35
C ASN A 183 -11.25 -42.68 26.74
N PRO A 184 -12.14 -43.45 26.09
CA PRO A 184 -11.88 -44.53 25.10
C PRO A 184 -11.32 -44.02 23.75
N PRO A 185 -10.82 -44.91 22.87
CA PRO A 185 -10.19 -44.54 21.60
C PRO A 185 -11.05 -43.58 20.76
N ALA A 186 -10.42 -42.52 20.24
CA ALA A 186 -11.09 -41.55 19.38
C ALA A 186 -11.55 -42.18 18.07
N GLN A 187 -12.76 -41.83 17.64
CA GLN A 187 -13.26 -42.15 16.31
C GLN A 187 -12.92 -41.01 15.34
N TYR A 188 -12.44 -41.37 14.15
CA TYR A 188 -12.08 -40.44 13.09
C TYR A 188 -13.09 -40.53 11.94
N SER A 189 -13.58 -39.39 11.46
CA SER A 189 -14.39 -39.32 10.25
C SER A 189 -13.86 -38.23 9.35
N TRP A 190 -13.73 -38.53 8.06
CA TRP A 190 -13.27 -37.59 7.05
C TRP A 190 -14.38 -37.34 6.02
N LEU A 191 -14.48 -36.10 5.55
CA LEU A 191 -15.36 -35.71 4.47
C LEU A 191 -14.52 -35.05 3.37
N ILE A 192 -14.75 -35.42 2.12
CA ILE A 192 -14.21 -34.71 0.94
C ILE A 192 -15.41 -34.26 0.12
N ASN A 193 -15.57 -32.94 -0.08
CA ASN A 193 -16.71 -32.36 -0.81
C ASN A 193 -18.07 -32.88 -0.29
N GLY A 194 -18.19 -33.05 1.03
CA GLY A 194 -19.39 -33.59 1.69
C GLY A 194 -19.58 -35.11 1.58
N ARG A 195 -18.69 -35.84 0.89
CA ARG A 195 -18.75 -37.30 0.78
C ARG A 195 -17.92 -37.98 1.89
N PRO A 196 -18.48 -38.95 2.62
CA PRO A 196 -17.77 -39.65 3.67
C PRO A 196 -16.63 -40.49 3.09
N GLN A 197 -15.50 -40.47 3.78
CA GLN A 197 -14.29 -41.25 3.46
C GLN A 197 -14.00 -42.29 4.56
N PRO A 198 -13.07 -43.24 4.34
CA PRO A 198 -12.73 -44.26 5.33
C PRO A 198 -12.30 -43.64 6.68
N SER A 199 -12.90 -44.13 7.76
CA SER A 199 -12.63 -43.74 9.15
C SER A 199 -11.24 -44.20 9.61
N THR A 200 -10.21 -43.49 9.16
CA THR A 200 -8.79 -43.80 9.39
C THR A 200 -8.10 -42.64 10.10
N GLN A 201 -6.95 -42.89 10.72
CA GLN A 201 -6.17 -41.83 11.37
C GLN A 201 -5.42 -40.94 10.35
N GLU A 202 -5.06 -41.51 9.21
CA GLU A 202 -4.41 -40.83 8.10
C GLU A 202 -5.23 -41.03 6.82
N LEU A 203 -5.61 -39.93 6.17
CA LEU A 203 -6.29 -39.93 4.88
C LEU A 203 -5.27 -39.71 3.77
N PHE A 204 -5.20 -40.65 2.83
CA PHE A 204 -4.31 -40.58 1.67
C PHE A 204 -5.11 -40.30 0.40
N ILE A 205 -4.75 -39.24 -0.30
CA ILE A 205 -5.37 -38.84 -1.57
C ILE A 205 -4.29 -38.90 -2.66
N PRO A 206 -4.31 -39.92 -3.53
CA PRO A 206 -3.37 -40.01 -4.64
C PRO A 206 -3.79 -39.09 -5.80
N ASN A 207 -2.81 -38.63 -6.57
CA ASN A 207 -3.01 -37.94 -7.85
C ASN A 207 -3.99 -36.74 -7.81
N ILE A 208 -3.69 -35.74 -6.98
CA ILE A 208 -4.52 -34.53 -6.88
C ILE A 208 -4.51 -33.74 -8.20
N THR A 209 -5.69 -33.24 -8.60
CA THR A 209 -5.89 -32.36 -9.75
C THR A 209 -6.17 -30.92 -9.33
N ALA A 210 -5.99 -29.95 -10.24
CA ALA A 210 -6.26 -28.53 -9.96
C ALA A 210 -7.71 -28.23 -9.55
N ASN A 211 -8.68 -29.09 -9.93
CA ASN A 211 -10.07 -28.99 -9.48
C ASN A 211 -10.28 -29.44 -8.03
N ASP A 212 -9.42 -30.31 -7.52
CA ASP A 212 -9.50 -30.77 -6.13
C ASP A 212 -9.02 -29.66 -5.17
N ILE A 213 -8.05 -28.85 -5.59
CA ILE A 213 -7.45 -27.75 -4.79
C ILE A 213 -8.46 -26.63 -4.48
N LYS A 214 -9.46 -26.42 -5.34
CA LYS A 214 -10.52 -25.42 -5.12
C LYS A 214 -11.65 -25.89 -4.19
N ALA A 215 -11.71 -27.18 -3.84
CA ALA A 215 -12.93 -27.76 -3.28
C ALA A 215 -12.73 -28.63 -2.03
N ILE A 216 -11.52 -29.10 -1.70
CA ILE A 216 -11.35 -30.01 -0.56
C ILE A 216 -11.60 -29.27 0.78
N THR A 217 -12.83 -29.35 1.27
CA THR A 217 -13.14 -29.12 2.68
C THR A 217 -13.00 -30.43 3.42
N VAL A 218 -11.87 -30.62 4.10
CA VAL A 218 -11.66 -31.77 4.97
C VAL A 218 -12.16 -31.45 6.37
N SER A 219 -13.32 -31.99 6.74
CA SER A 219 -13.77 -31.96 8.13
C SER A 219 -13.44 -33.29 8.80
N GLY A 220 -12.55 -33.22 9.79
CA GLY A 220 -12.23 -34.30 10.71
C GLY A 220 -13.09 -34.18 11.97
N LYS A 221 -13.88 -35.19 12.31
CA LYS A 221 -14.54 -35.25 13.63
C LYS A 221 -13.80 -36.25 14.50
N CYS A 222 -13.33 -35.79 15.66
CA CYS A 222 -12.88 -36.63 16.75
C CYS A 222 -13.99 -36.67 17.79
N ILE A 223 -14.49 -37.86 18.13
CA ILE A 223 -15.52 -38.01 19.17
C ILE A 223 -14.85 -38.60 20.41
N PRO A 224 -14.57 -37.79 21.46
CA PRO A 224 -14.25 -38.32 22.78
C PRO A 224 -15.49 -39.02 23.36
N GLY A 225 -15.28 -40.09 24.12
CA GLY A 225 -16.36 -40.67 24.92
C GLY A 225 -16.85 -39.65 25.95
N ALA A 226 -18.05 -39.10 25.72
CA ALA A 226 -18.79 -38.10 26.50
C ALA A 226 -18.39 -36.62 26.27
N SER A 227 -19.40 -35.81 25.87
CA SER A 227 -19.38 -34.39 25.50
C SER A 227 -18.65 -34.02 24.20
N ALA A 228 -19.43 -33.83 23.12
CA ALA A 228 -18.92 -33.49 21.79
C ALA A 228 -18.81 -31.97 21.58
N VAL A 229 -17.60 -31.50 21.24
CA VAL A 229 -17.36 -30.17 20.64
C VAL A 229 -17.03 -30.40 19.16
N SER A 230 -17.75 -29.75 18.25
CA SER A 230 -17.48 -29.78 16.81
C SER A 230 -16.50 -28.66 16.45
N THR A 231 -15.26 -29.00 16.09
CA THR A 231 -14.30 -28.03 15.53
C THR A 231 -14.29 -28.17 14.01
N VAL A 232 -14.73 -27.13 13.30
CA VAL A 232 -14.53 -27.01 11.85
C VAL A 232 -13.09 -26.56 11.64
N VAL A 233 -12.18 -27.49 11.33
CA VAL A 233 -10.80 -27.14 11.00
C VAL A 233 -10.71 -26.83 9.50
N ARG A 234 -10.41 -25.58 9.16
CA ARG A 234 -9.97 -25.23 7.80
C ARG A 234 -8.51 -25.65 7.68
N VAL A 235 -8.20 -26.52 6.71
CA VAL A 235 -6.82 -26.91 6.43
C VAL A 235 -6.11 -25.73 5.78
N CYS A 236 -5.37 -24.96 6.58
CA CYS A 236 -4.32 -24.10 6.06
C CYS A 236 -3.18 -25.01 5.61
N LEU A 237 -3.00 -25.15 4.29
CA LEU A 237 -1.90 -25.92 3.74
C LEU A 237 -0.57 -25.27 4.17
N PRO A 238 0.43 -26.05 4.60
CA PRO A 238 1.62 -25.51 5.23
C PRO A 238 2.43 -24.64 4.25
N PHE A 239 2.76 -23.43 4.72
CA PHE A 239 3.89 -22.65 4.23
C PHE A 239 5.17 -23.45 4.50
N ARG A 240 6.00 -23.69 3.49
CA ARG A 240 7.34 -24.26 3.70
C ARG A 240 8.36 -23.48 2.88
N GLU A 241 9.27 -22.80 3.57
CA GLU A 241 10.55 -22.36 3.01
C GLU A 241 11.27 -23.58 2.42
N GLU A 242 11.77 -23.44 1.19
CA GLU A 242 12.53 -24.48 0.48
C GLU A 242 13.66 -25.04 1.35
N PRO A 243 13.91 -26.35 1.24
CA PRO A 243 15.30 -26.80 1.15
C PRO A 243 15.53 -27.55 -0.16
N ARG A 244 16.63 -27.17 -0.81
CA ARG A 244 17.22 -27.86 -1.96
C ARG A 244 17.39 -29.34 -1.66
N SER A 245 16.65 -30.23 -2.34
CA SER A 245 17.13 -31.52 -2.84
C SER A 245 16.01 -32.34 -3.48
N SER A 246 16.40 -33.09 -4.51
CA SER A 246 15.59 -33.93 -5.38
C SER A 246 15.24 -35.27 -4.72
N PHE A 247 14.05 -35.39 -4.13
CA PHE A 247 13.39 -36.66 -3.81
C PHE A 247 11.88 -36.52 -4.03
N PRO A 248 11.13 -37.60 -4.33
CA PRO A 248 9.68 -37.52 -4.48
C PRO A 248 9.04 -37.07 -3.15
N PHE A 249 8.41 -35.90 -3.16
CA PHE A 249 7.90 -35.23 -1.96
C PHE A 249 6.58 -35.85 -1.50
N ALA A 250 6.60 -36.52 -0.34
CA ALA A 250 5.40 -36.77 0.45
C ALA A 250 5.23 -35.62 1.46
N THR A 251 4.19 -34.80 1.31
CA THR A 251 3.94 -33.67 2.20
C THR A 251 2.95 -34.08 3.28
N LYS A 252 3.38 -34.04 4.54
CA LYS A 252 2.55 -34.35 5.71
C LYS A 252 1.93 -33.06 6.25
N ALA A 253 0.60 -32.93 6.17
CA ALA A 253 -0.10 -31.85 6.85
C ALA A 253 -0.55 -32.32 8.25
N GLN A 254 -0.30 -31.50 9.26
CA GLN A 254 -0.70 -31.78 10.64
C GLN A 254 -1.88 -30.87 11.02
N ILE A 255 -2.95 -31.49 11.52
CA ILE A 255 -4.12 -30.80 12.05
C ILE A 255 -3.71 -30.25 13.43
N CYS A 256 -3.56 -28.93 13.54
CA CYS A 256 -3.42 -28.25 14.83
C CYS A 256 -4.80 -28.06 15.49
N PRO A 257 -4.87 -28.08 16.84
CA PRO A 257 -6.12 -28.07 17.60
C PRO A 257 -7.01 -26.85 17.35
#